data_AF-A0A1A9V782-F1
#
_entry.id   AF-A0A1A9V782-F1
#
_cell.length_a   1.000
_cell.length_b   1.000
_cell.length_c   1.000
_cell.angle_alpha   90.00
_cell.angle_beta   90.00
_cell.angle_gamma   90.00
#
_symmetry.space_group_name_H-M   'P 1'
#
loop_
_entity.id
_entity.type
_entity.pdbx_description
1 polymer ?
#
loop_
_entity_poly.entity_id
_entity_poly.type
_entity_poly.pdbx_seq_one_letter_code
_entity_poly.pdbx_strand_id
1 'polypeptide(L)'
;MNKLYFILIALVVLQASQAIDLTEALNVNLRGQLKAYETFLSTLNNEHQHKDDLKKLIQLTEDALKLNDFEEKEKAITSMPTHFSQEFNEWISKKLEEAQLDGDIENAMAFYNSLLTEHNSYEDDIKKTLSILEEIHRVADLKDKVERFINLSKDFSESFDKFLKESALPNVNTRLQKTIEFFANVLKDESVPFKKEILELKAKCEEALSSDKSLEDKQKALHEVTYTDNQELNDFLQKKNLEYD
;
A
#
# COMPACT_ATOMS: atom_id res chain seq x y z
N MET A 1 13.11 4.03 -21.87
CA MET A 1 11.94 4.88 -21.54
C MET A 1 10.70 4.12 -22.00
N ASN A 2 9.63 4.08 -21.20
CA ASN A 2 8.40 3.25 -21.35
C ASN A 2 8.32 1.99 -20.46
N LYS A 3 8.43 2.15 -19.14
CA LYS A 3 8.09 1.08 -18.16
C LYS A 3 7.12 1.51 -17.05
N LEU A 4 6.70 2.77 -17.00
CA LEU A 4 5.79 3.30 -15.96
C LEU A 4 4.30 3.30 -16.37
N TYR A 5 3.98 2.95 -17.62
CA TYR A 5 2.64 3.15 -18.21
C TYR A 5 1.54 2.17 -17.76
N PHE A 6 1.81 1.22 -16.87
CA PHE A 6 0.82 0.19 -16.48
C PHE A 6 0.45 0.16 -15.00
N ILE A 7 1.06 1.01 -14.16
CA ILE A 7 0.95 0.87 -12.70
C ILE A 7 -0.41 1.39 -12.17
N LEU A 8 -1.08 2.31 -12.85
CA LEU A 8 -2.36 2.83 -12.35
C LEU A 8 -3.58 1.96 -12.61
N ILE A 9 -3.54 1.10 -13.63
CA ILE A 9 -4.62 0.14 -13.87
C ILE A 9 -4.40 -1.14 -13.06
N ALA A 10 -3.14 -1.49 -12.77
CA ALA A 10 -2.81 -2.67 -11.98
C ALA A 10 -3.23 -2.57 -10.50
N LEU A 11 -3.39 -1.36 -9.96
CA LEU A 11 -3.90 -1.15 -8.59
C LEU A 11 -5.40 -1.46 -8.42
N VAL A 12 -6.13 -1.68 -9.51
CA VAL A 12 -7.59 -1.77 -9.49
C VAL A 12 -8.12 -3.19 -9.32
N VAL A 13 -7.46 -4.22 -9.86
CA VAL A 13 -7.96 -5.61 -9.72
C VAL A 13 -7.60 -6.22 -8.36
N LEU A 14 -6.81 -5.50 -7.55
CA LEU A 14 -6.15 -6.09 -6.38
C LEU A 14 -6.83 -5.79 -5.03
N GLN A 15 -7.52 -4.66 -4.91
CA GLN A 15 -8.46 -4.48 -3.79
C GLN A 15 -9.82 -5.10 -4.10
N ALA A 16 -10.02 -5.56 -5.33
CA ALA A 16 -11.17 -6.23 -5.91
C ALA A 16 -11.44 -7.64 -5.39
N SER A 17 -10.64 -8.14 -4.47
CA SER A 17 -10.76 -9.54 -4.10
C SER A 17 -10.90 -9.78 -2.60
N GLN A 18 -10.65 -8.76 -1.77
CA GLN A 18 -10.69 -8.75 -0.28
C GLN A 18 -12.10 -8.68 0.33
N ALA A 19 -13.17 -8.80 -0.46
CA ALA A 19 -14.47 -9.05 0.12
C ALA A 19 -14.90 -10.44 -0.30
N ILE A 20 -15.61 -11.10 0.61
CA ILE A 20 -16.44 -12.30 0.36
C ILE A 20 -17.26 -12.13 -0.94
N ASP A 21 -17.43 -10.87 -1.38
CA ASP A 21 -17.81 -10.40 -2.69
C ASP A 21 -16.70 -9.55 -3.35
N LEU A 22 -16.02 -10.08 -4.39
CA LEU A 22 -15.01 -9.36 -5.19
C LEU A 22 -15.48 -7.94 -5.62
N THR A 23 -16.78 -7.81 -5.85
CA THR A 23 -17.45 -6.56 -6.21
C THR A 23 -17.38 -5.51 -5.11
N GLU A 24 -17.50 -5.91 -3.84
CA GLU A 24 -17.45 -4.98 -2.71
C GLU A 24 -16.03 -4.50 -2.43
N ALA A 25 -15.07 -5.34 -2.72
CA ALA A 25 -13.67 -5.01 -2.59
C ALA A 25 -13.26 -3.97 -3.68
N LEU A 26 -13.78 -4.12 -4.92
CA LEU A 26 -13.72 -3.06 -5.95
C LEU A 26 -14.42 -1.79 -5.48
N ASN A 27 -15.56 -1.91 -4.80
CA ASN A 27 -16.27 -0.75 -4.27
C ASN A 27 -15.45 0.02 -3.24
N VAL A 28 -14.77 -0.68 -2.32
CA VAL A 28 -13.90 -0.05 -1.33
C VAL A 28 -12.77 0.72 -2.02
N ASN A 29 -12.13 0.12 -3.02
CA ASN A 29 -11.09 0.80 -3.82
C ASN A 29 -11.62 2.04 -4.53
N LEU A 30 -12.72 1.87 -5.28
CA LEU A 30 -13.33 2.95 -6.05
C LEU A 30 -13.80 4.09 -5.14
N ARG A 31 -14.34 3.79 -3.95
CA ARG A 31 -14.70 4.82 -2.95
C ARG A 31 -13.45 5.55 -2.42
N GLY A 32 -12.36 4.83 -2.21
CA GLY A 32 -11.07 5.41 -1.83
C GLY A 32 -10.52 6.35 -2.91
N GLN A 33 -10.50 5.90 -4.17
CA GLN A 33 -10.09 6.70 -5.32
C GLN A 33 -11.01 7.91 -5.54
N LEU A 34 -12.33 7.70 -5.45
CA LEU A 34 -13.33 8.76 -5.57
C LEU A 34 -13.09 9.86 -4.53
N LYS A 35 -12.86 9.50 -3.26
CA LYS A 35 -12.53 10.46 -2.21
C LYS A 35 -11.24 11.23 -2.52
N ALA A 36 -10.22 10.56 -3.04
CA ALA A 36 -8.98 11.21 -3.47
C ALA A 36 -9.24 12.20 -4.62
N TYR A 37 -10.00 11.79 -5.65
CA TYR A 37 -10.36 12.64 -6.78
C TYR A 37 -11.18 13.86 -6.38
N GLU A 38 -12.17 13.69 -5.49
CA GLU A 38 -12.96 14.79 -4.92
C GLU A 38 -12.07 15.75 -4.13
N THR A 39 -11.11 15.23 -3.37
CA THR A 39 -10.12 16.04 -2.65
C THR A 39 -9.25 16.84 -3.62
N PHE A 40 -8.74 16.21 -4.68
CA PHE A 40 -7.99 16.91 -5.74
C PHE A 40 -8.85 17.99 -6.40
N LEU A 41 -10.12 17.70 -6.69
CA LEU A 41 -11.04 18.66 -7.29
C LEU A 41 -11.29 19.88 -6.40
N SER A 42 -11.40 19.66 -5.08
CA SER A 42 -11.62 20.73 -4.10
C SER A 42 -10.38 21.60 -3.83
N THR A 43 -9.18 21.08 -4.10
CA THR A 43 -7.90 21.74 -3.83
C THR A 43 -7.25 22.35 -5.08
N LEU A 44 -7.78 22.06 -6.28
CA LEU A 44 -7.46 22.71 -7.56
C LEU A 44 -7.87 24.19 -7.54
N ASN A 45 -7.14 25.00 -6.79
CA ASN A 45 -7.51 26.39 -6.51
C ASN A 45 -7.16 27.38 -7.62
N ASN A 46 -6.51 26.98 -8.72
CA ASN A 46 -6.25 27.86 -9.89
C ASN A 46 -5.91 27.12 -11.20
N GLU A 47 -5.63 25.81 -11.17
CA GLU A 47 -5.39 25.01 -12.37
C GLU A 47 -6.74 24.71 -13.06
N HIS A 48 -7.07 25.50 -14.09
CA HIS A 48 -8.20 25.19 -14.98
C HIS A 48 -7.91 23.94 -15.83
N GLN A 49 -6.62 23.64 -16.00
CA GLN A 49 -6.12 22.44 -16.66
C GLN A 49 -6.56 21.23 -15.84
N HIS A 50 -7.14 20.24 -16.53
CA HIS A 50 -7.60 18.96 -15.96
C HIS A 50 -8.86 19.00 -15.07
N LYS A 51 -9.43 20.15 -14.73
CA LYS A 51 -10.65 20.22 -13.90
C LYS A 51 -11.84 19.44 -14.48
N ASP A 52 -12.10 19.60 -15.77
CA ASP A 52 -13.22 18.93 -16.42
C ASP A 52 -12.94 17.45 -16.68
N ASP A 53 -11.69 17.08 -16.98
CA ASP A 53 -11.27 15.69 -17.04
C ASP A 53 -11.38 15.00 -15.68
N LEU A 54 -11.05 15.69 -14.58
CA LEU A 54 -11.18 15.16 -13.22
C LEU A 54 -12.65 14.98 -12.81
N LYS A 55 -13.53 15.93 -13.16
CA LYS A 55 -14.99 15.74 -12.97
C LYS A 55 -15.50 14.55 -13.77
N LYS A 56 -15.02 14.39 -15.00
CA LYS A 56 -15.39 13.25 -15.85
C LYS A 56 -14.87 11.94 -15.26
N LEU A 57 -13.65 11.92 -14.70
CA LEU A 57 -13.09 10.76 -14.01
C LEU A 57 -13.94 10.40 -12.80
N ILE A 58 -14.27 11.37 -11.94
CA ILE A 58 -15.20 11.20 -10.81
C ILE A 58 -16.51 10.57 -11.29
N GLN A 59 -17.12 11.11 -12.36
CA GLN A 59 -18.39 10.58 -12.87
C GLN A 59 -18.26 9.14 -13.37
N LEU A 60 -17.18 8.80 -14.09
CA LEU A 60 -16.92 7.44 -14.56
C LEU A 60 -16.67 6.47 -13.39
N THR A 61 -15.99 6.91 -12.33
CA THR A 61 -15.79 6.14 -11.10
C THR A 61 -17.11 5.91 -10.36
N GLU A 62 -17.96 6.93 -10.25
CA GLU A 62 -19.33 6.79 -9.70
C GLU A 62 -20.21 5.85 -10.52
N ASP A 63 -20.10 5.91 -11.85
CA ASP A 63 -20.85 5.02 -12.73
C ASP A 63 -20.36 3.57 -12.60
N ALA A 64 -19.05 3.36 -12.49
CA ALA A 64 -18.48 2.04 -12.19
C ALA A 64 -18.94 1.51 -10.81
N LEU A 65 -19.08 2.37 -9.80
CA LEU A 65 -19.62 2.00 -8.48
C LEU A 65 -21.07 1.52 -8.52
N LYS A 66 -21.86 1.93 -9.51
CA LYS A 66 -23.27 1.50 -9.69
C LYS A 66 -23.39 0.12 -10.32
N LEU A 67 -22.30 -0.41 -10.90
CA LEU A 67 -22.28 -1.76 -11.47
C LEU A 67 -22.27 -2.79 -10.33
N ASN A 68 -23.08 -3.84 -10.48
CA ASN A 68 -23.18 -4.91 -9.48
C ASN A 68 -22.46 -6.18 -9.92
N ASP A 69 -22.10 -6.28 -11.20
CA ASP A 69 -21.32 -7.38 -11.73
C ASP A 69 -19.83 -7.04 -11.68
N PHE A 70 -19.04 -8.01 -11.22
CA PHE A 70 -17.59 -7.86 -11.07
C PHE A 70 -16.89 -7.67 -12.42
N GLU A 71 -17.20 -8.48 -13.43
CA GLU A 71 -16.52 -8.46 -14.73
C GLU A 71 -16.86 -7.18 -15.49
N GLU A 72 -18.12 -6.74 -15.45
CA GLU A 72 -18.55 -5.47 -16.02
C GLU A 72 -17.86 -4.28 -15.34
N LYS A 73 -17.72 -4.33 -14.02
CA LYS A 73 -17.05 -3.29 -13.24
C LYS A 73 -15.55 -3.24 -13.51
N GLU A 74 -14.87 -4.39 -13.46
CA GLU A 74 -13.46 -4.51 -13.78
C GLU A 74 -13.17 -3.98 -15.20
N LYS A 75 -14.00 -4.35 -16.18
CA LYS A 75 -13.89 -3.85 -17.54
C LYS A 75 -14.09 -2.33 -17.63
N ALA A 76 -15.07 -1.79 -16.91
CA ALA A 76 -15.32 -0.35 -16.88
C ALA A 76 -14.09 0.40 -16.35
N ILE A 77 -13.48 -0.08 -15.28
CA ILE A 77 -12.33 0.59 -14.66
C ILE A 77 -11.05 0.43 -15.49
N THR A 78 -10.78 -0.76 -16.02
CA THR A 78 -9.58 -1.00 -16.85
C THR A 78 -9.62 -0.22 -18.16
N SER A 79 -10.81 0.07 -18.67
CA SER A 79 -10.98 0.91 -19.87
C SER A 79 -10.97 2.41 -19.58
N MET A 80 -11.09 2.83 -18.30
CA MET A 80 -11.27 4.22 -17.90
C MET A 80 -10.18 5.18 -18.43
N PRO A 81 -8.87 4.83 -18.41
CA PRO A 81 -7.82 5.71 -18.94
C PRO A 81 -7.92 5.99 -20.43
N THR A 82 -8.62 5.15 -21.21
CA THR A 82 -8.83 5.37 -22.65
C THR A 82 -9.74 6.56 -22.96
N HIS A 83 -10.47 7.07 -21.94
CA HIS A 83 -11.36 8.23 -22.06
C HIS A 83 -10.66 9.58 -21.90
N PHE A 84 -9.34 9.58 -21.64
CA PHE A 84 -8.57 10.77 -21.29
C PHE A 84 -7.29 10.90 -22.13
N SER A 85 -6.73 12.11 -22.15
CA SER A 85 -5.42 12.34 -22.75
C SER A 85 -4.31 11.65 -21.95
N GLN A 86 -3.21 11.34 -22.62
CA GLN A 86 -2.01 10.82 -21.95
C GLN A 86 -1.50 11.77 -20.87
N GLU A 87 -1.51 13.08 -21.14
CA GLU A 87 -1.12 14.12 -20.20
C GLU A 87 -1.96 14.09 -18.91
N PHE A 88 -3.30 14.01 -19.04
CA PHE A 88 -4.17 13.91 -17.87
C PHE A 88 -3.92 12.61 -17.09
N ASN A 89 -3.78 11.49 -17.81
CA ASN A 89 -3.49 10.20 -17.19
C ASN A 89 -2.17 10.23 -16.40
N GLU A 90 -1.12 10.87 -16.93
CA GLU A 90 0.15 11.06 -16.21
C GLU A 90 -0.01 11.98 -14.99
N TRP A 91 -0.78 13.06 -15.12
CA TRP A 91 -1.05 14.00 -14.03
C TRP A 91 -1.81 13.34 -12.87
N ILE A 92 -2.91 12.64 -13.15
CA ILE A 92 -3.71 11.98 -12.09
C ILE A 92 -2.95 10.84 -11.44
N SER A 93 -2.11 10.15 -12.21
CA SER A 93 -1.20 9.13 -11.71
C SER A 93 -0.28 9.66 -10.63
N LYS A 94 0.38 10.78 -10.94
CA LYS A 94 1.27 11.45 -10.00
C LYS A 94 0.53 11.93 -8.76
N LYS A 95 -0.68 12.48 -8.91
CA LYS A 95 -1.49 12.95 -7.78
C LYS A 95 -1.91 11.84 -6.82
N LEU A 96 -2.25 10.66 -7.35
CA LEU A 96 -2.55 9.49 -6.54
C LEU A 96 -1.30 8.98 -5.80
N GLU A 97 -0.14 8.98 -6.46
CA GLU A 97 1.14 8.62 -5.81
C GLU A 97 1.51 9.60 -4.68
N GLU A 98 1.34 10.90 -4.93
CA GLU A 98 1.51 11.94 -3.90
C GLU A 98 0.60 11.69 -2.69
N ALA A 99 -0.70 11.44 -2.92
CA ALA A 99 -1.67 11.20 -1.85
C ALA A 99 -1.40 9.92 -1.05
N GLN A 100 -0.94 8.86 -1.72
CA GLN A 100 -0.57 7.61 -1.04
C GLN A 100 0.62 7.81 -0.11
N LEU A 101 1.68 8.47 -0.61
CA LEU A 101 2.86 8.76 0.19
C LEU A 101 2.54 9.67 1.38
N ASP A 102 1.69 10.67 1.18
CA ASP A 102 1.23 11.54 2.28
C ASP A 102 0.48 10.73 3.34
N GLY A 103 -0.40 9.81 2.94
CA GLY A 103 -1.06 8.87 3.85
C GLY A 103 -0.09 7.97 4.61
N ASP A 104 0.97 7.47 3.96
CA ASP A 104 2.00 6.65 4.62
C ASP A 104 2.81 7.46 5.65
N ILE A 105 3.12 8.73 5.34
CA ILE A 105 3.76 9.66 6.26
C ILE A 105 2.86 9.96 7.46
N GLU A 106 1.56 10.22 7.23
CA GLU A 106 0.57 10.43 8.30
C GLU A 106 0.43 9.20 9.22
N ASN A 107 0.40 8.00 8.66
CA ASN A 107 0.38 6.75 9.43
C ASN A 107 1.66 6.59 10.27
N ALA A 108 2.83 6.92 9.70
CA ALA A 108 4.08 6.93 10.45
C ALA A 108 4.03 7.95 11.60
N MET A 109 3.55 9.17 11.35
CA MET A 109 3.38 10.19 12.39
C MET A 109 2.43 9.71 13.50
N ALA A 110 1.32 9.06 13.15
CA ALA A 110 0.38 8.49 14.13
C ALA A 110 1.06 7.41 15.00
N PHE A 111 1.86 6.53 14.38
CA PHE A 111 2.66 5.53 15.08
C PHE A 111 3.63 6.17 16.08
N TYR A 112 4.47 7.10 15.65
CA TYR A 112 5.45 7.73 16.55
C TYR A 112 4.77 8.55 17.65
N ASN A 113 3.65 9.22 17.36
CA ASN A 113 2.85 9.89 18.39
C ASN A 113 2.30 8.91 19.44
N SER A 114 1.90 7.70 19.03
CA SER A 114 1.41 6.70 19.98
C SER A 114 2.50 6.29 21.01
N LEU A 115 3.76 6.24 20.59
CA LEU A 115 4.89 5.91 21.45
C LEU A 115 5.16 6.97 22.53
N LEU A 116 4.78 8.24 22.32
CA LEU A 116 4.94 9.30 23.33
C LEU A 116 4.10 9.07 24.58
N THR A 117 3.03 8.27 24.48
CA THR A 117 2.11 8.02 25.61
C THR A 117 2.64 7.04 26.65
N GLU A 118 3.79 6.40 26.39
CA GLU A 118 4.31 5.27 27.18
C GLU A 118 5.40 5.62 28.21
N HIS A 119 5.72 6.91 28.46
CA HIS A 119 6.83 7.33 29.34
C HIS A 119 8.14 6.56 29.03
N ASN A 120 8.59 6.60 27.77
CA ASN A 120 9.81 5.93 27.35
C ASN A 120 11.04 6.86 27.42
N SER A 121 12.22 6.27 27.54
CA SER A 121 13.52 6.96 27.57
C SER A 121 13.94 7.59 26.24
N TYR A 122 13.08 7.55 25.21
CA TYR A 122 13.35 7.96 23.84
C TYR A 122 12.42 9.07 23.35
N GLU A 123 11.77 9.79 24.28
CA GLU A 123 10.83 10.87 23.97
C GLU A 123 11.44 11.92 23.02
N ASP A 124 12.70 12.29 23.23
CA ASP A 124 13.41 13.27 22.40
C ASP A 124 13.67 12.74 20.98
N ASP A 125 14.08 11.48 20.84
CA ASP A 125 14.28 10.83 19.54
C ASP A 125 12.94 10.71 18.79
N ILE A 126 11.85 10.38 19.48
CA ILE A 126 10.49 10.31 18.90
C ILE A 126 10.03 11.68 18.41
N LYS A 127 10.19 12.73 19.22
CA LYS A 127 9.86 14.11 18.82
C LYS A 127 10.69 14.58 17.64
N LYS A 128 11.97 14.22 17.59
CA LYS A 128 12.84 14.50 16.45
C LYS A 128 12.31 13.81 15.19
N THR A 129 11.96 12.53 15.25
CA THR A 129 11.40 11.79 14.11
C THR A 129 10.07 12.37 13.63
N LEU A 130 9.19 12.76 14.55
CA LEU A 130 7.94 13.45 14.22
C LEU A 130 8.20 14.77 13.48
N SER A 131 9.15 15.57 13.94
CA SER A 131 9.55 16.81 13.27
C SER A 131 10.06 16.56 11.85
N ILE A 132 10.89 15.52 11.67
CA ILE A 132 11.40 15.15 10.33
C ILE A 132 10.24 14.70 9.42
N LEU A 133 9.31 13.89 9.93
CA LEU A 133 8.14 13.46 9.16
C LEU A 133 7.24 14.64 8.76
N GLU A 134 7.03 15.62 9.64
CA GLU A 134 6.31 16.86 9.30
C GLU A 134 7.03 17.67 8.21
N GLU A 135 8.36 17.72 8.25
CA GLU A 135 9.16 18.38 7.20
C GLU A 135 9.03 17.64 5.87
N ILE A 136 9.15 16.31 5.87
CA ILE A 136 8.98 15.47 4.68
C ILE A 136 7.58 15.67 4.09
N HIS A 137 6.53 15.67 4.92
CA HIS A 137 5.15 15.86 4.49
C HIS A 137 4.95 17.17 3.71
N ARG A 138 5.68 18.23 4.08
CA ARG A 138 5.62 19.55 3.43
C ARG A 138 6.44 19.66 2.14
N VAL A 139 7.28 18.67 1.81
CA VAL A 139 8.07 18.69 0.57
C VAL A 139 7.12 18.62 -0.64
N ALA A 140 7.29 19.51 -1.62
CA ALA A 140 6.44 19.53 -2.81
C ALA A 140 6.91 18.57 -3.91
N ASP A 141 8.22 18.30 -3.98
CA ASP A 141 8.78 17.37 -4.96
C ASP A 141 8.58 15.92 -4.51
N LEU A 142 7.79 15.16 -5.27
CA LEU A 142 7.45 13.78 -4.93
C LEU A 142 8.69 12.89 -4.81
N LYS A 143 9.68 13.06 -5.69
CA LYS A 143 10.87 12.22 -5.69
C LYS A 143 11.74 12.48 -4.45
N ASP A 144 11.96 13.73 -4.11
CA ASP A 144 12.65 14.14 -2.87
C ASP A 144 11.87 13.67 -1.63
N LYS A 145 10.54 13.80 -1.64
CA LYS A 145 9.68 13.31 -0.54
C LYS A 145 9.84 11.81 -0.33
N VAL A 146 9.75 11.00 -1.40
CA VAL A 146 9.98 9.54 -1.34
C VAL A 146 11.38 9.25 -0.79
N GLU A 147 12.41 9.87 -1.35
CA GLU A 147 13.80 9.62 -0.97
C GLU A 147 14.04 9.93 0.51
N ARG A 148 13.49 11.02 1.04
CA ARG A 148 13.61 11.33 2.46
C ARG A 148 12.83 10.36 3.34
N PHE A 149 11.62 9.99 2.93
CA PHE A 149 10.79 9.06 3.70
C PHE A 149 11.43 7.68 3.83
N ILE A 150 11.94 7.10 2.73
CA ILE A 150 12.62 5.79 2.77
C ILE A 150 13.95 5.82 3.56
N ASN A 151 14.55 7.00 3.68
CA ASN A 151 15.82 7.21 4.39
C ASN A 151 15.64 7.70 5.83
N LEU A 152 14.39 7.82 6.32
CA LEU A 152 14.08 8.34 7.65
C LEU A 152 14.89 7.66 8.77
N SER A 153 15.08 6.34 8.67
CA SER A 153 15.79 5.55 9.67
C SER A 153 17.29 5.84 9.75
N LYS A 154 17.89 6.47 8.73
CA LYS A 154 19.32 6.83 8.75
C LYS A 154 19.66 7.87 9.81
N ASP A 155 18.68 8.64 10.26
CA ASP A 155 18.86 9.71 11.25
C ASP A 155 18.65 9.25 12.70
N PHE A 156 18.38 7.96 12.90
CA PHE A 156 18.13 7.36 14.21
C PHE A 156 19.45 7.02 14.93
N SER A 157 19.47 7.20 16.25
CA SER A 157 20.56 6.66 17.07
C SER A 157 20.47 5.13 17.12
N GLU A 158 21.60 4.43 17.25
CA GLU A 158 21.60 2.95 17.34
C GLU A 158 20.71 2.45 18.50
N SER A 159 20.69 3.16 19.62
CA SER A 159 19.84 2.83 20.77
C SER A 159 18.36 3.06 20.52
N PHE A 160 18.01 4.10 19.77
CA PHE A 160 16.61 4.39 19.41
C PHE A 160 16.11 3.43 18.34
N ASP A 161 16.93 3.16 17.33
CA ASP A 161 16.67 2.14 16.32
C ASP A 161 16.47 0.77 16.99
N LYS A 162 17.32 0.41 17.95
CA LYS A 162 17.14 -0.81 18.75
C LYS A 162 15.85 -0.80 19.57
N PHE A 163 15.46 0.34 20.16
CA PHE A 163 14.19 0.47 20.88
C PHE A 163 12.98 0.33 19.97
N LEU A 164 13.00 0.95 18.78
CA LEU A 164 11.96 0.78 17.78
C LEU A 164 11.90 -0.68 17.33
N LYS A 165 13.05 -1.34 17.17
CA LYS A 165 13.11 -2.79 16.90
C LYS A 165 12.46 -3.57 18.04
N GLU A 166 12.86 -3.35 19.28
CA GLU A 166 12.38 -4.09 20.46
C GLU A 166 10.90 -3.82 20.80
N SER A 167 10.40 -2.61 20.52
CA SER A 167 9.03 -2.18 20.85
C SER A 167 8.05 -2.27 19.66
N ALA A 168 8.53 -2.27 18.40
CA ALA A 168 7.72 -2.44 17.19
C ALA A 168 7.72 -3.87 16.61
N LEU A 169 8.68 -4.72 17.02
CA LEU A 169 8.71 -6.16 16.72
C LEU A 169 7.37 -6.87 16.97
N PRO A 170 6.57 -6.59 18.00
CA PRO A 170 5.28 -7.25 18.19
C PRO A 170 4.33 -7.11 17.00
N ASN A 171 4.28 -5.94 16.35
CA ASN A 171 3.40 -5.71 15.19
C ASN A 171 3.93 -6.38 13.91
N VAL A 172 5.24 -6.32 13.65
CA VAL A 172 5.86 -6.97 12.48
C VAL A 172 5.88 -8.50 12.64
N ASN A 173 6.16 -9.00 13.85
CA ASN A 173 6.03 -10.43 14.16
C ASN A 173 4.58 -10.89 14.06
N THR A 174 3.60 -10.09 14.51
CA THR A 174 2.18 -10.40 14.32
C THR A 174 1.82 -10.49 12.84
N ARG A 175 2.32 -9.57 12.01
CA ARG A 175 2.11 -9.62 10.55
C ARG A 175 2.75 -10.87 9.94
N LEU A 176 4.00 -11.16 10.26
CA LEU A 176 4.69 -12.39 9.81
C LEU A 176 3.95 -13.66 10.25
N GLN A 177 3.47 -13.72 11.49
CA GLN A 177 2.67 -14.83 12.01
C GLN A 177 1.36 -14.99 11.24
N LYS A 178 0.63 -13.90 11.00
CA LYS A 178 -0.59 -13.91 10.17
C LYS A 178 -0.30 -14.38 8.74
N THR A 179 0.81 -13.95 8.14
CA THR A 179 1.23 -14.40 6.80
C THR A 179 1.56 -15.90 6.77
N ILE A 180 2.18 -16.44 7.83
CA ILE A 180 2.43 -17.89 7.96
C ILE A 180 1.14 -18.67 8.09
N GLU A 181 0.20 -18.20 8.92
CA GLU A 181 -1.11 -18.80 9.11
C GLU A 181 -1.91 -18.80 7.81
N PHE A 182 -1.86 -17.69 7.06
CA PHE A 182 -2.43 -17.57 5.74
C PHE A 182 -1.89 -18.67 4.79
N PHE A 183 -0.57 -18.76 4.61
CA PHE A 183 0.01 -19.79 3.73
C PHE A 183 -0.30 -21.21 4.21
N ALA A 184 -0.29 -21.44 5.53
CA ALA A 184 -0.69 -22.74 6.10
C ALA A 184 -2.14 -23.10 5.76
N ASN A 185 -3.04 -22.11 5.74
CA ASN A 185 -4.42 -22.29 5.34
C ASN A 185 -4.56 -22.58 3.84
N VAL A 186 -3.86 -21.84 2.97
CA VAL A 186 -3.83 -22.09 1.51
C VAL A 186 -3.38 -23.52 1.20
N LEU A 187 -2.36 -24.00 1.91
CA LEU A 187 -1.77 -25.31 1.72
C LEU A 187 -2.64 -26.48 2.24
N LYS A 188 -3.78 -26.21 2.90
CA LYS A 188 -4.75 -27.25 3.28
C LYS A 188 -5.46 -27.87 2.07
N ASP A 189 -5.57 -27.13 0.96
CA ASP A 189 -6.04 -27.67 -0.32
C ASP A 189 -4.89 -28.45 -0.98
N GLU A 190 -5.05 -29.78 -1.04
CA GLU A 190 -4.00 -30.65 -1.58
C GLU A 190 -3.71 -30.39 -3.07
N SER A 191 -4.69 -29.84 -3.80
CA SER A 191 -4.66 -29.57 -5.24
C SER A 191 -4.26 -28.13 -5.60
N VAL A 192 -3.85 -27.35 -4.61
CA VAL A 192 -3.54 -25.92 -4.77
C VAL A 192 -2.42 -25.68 -5.82
N PRO A 193 -2.61 -24.76 -6.78
CA PRO A 193 -1.55 -24.37 -7.70
C PRO A 193 -0.42 -23.65 -6.95
N PHE A 194 0.78 -23.66 -7.53
CA PHE A 194 2.01 -23.06 -6.94
C PHE A 194 2.39 -23.56 -5.54
N LYS A 195 1.96 -24.76 -5.17
CA LYS A 195 2.18 -25.35 -3.84
C LYS A 195 3.63 -25.28 -3.36
N LYS A 196 4.60 -25.48 -4.26
CA LYS A 196 6.02 -25.47 -3.93
C LYS A 196 6.49 -24.05 -3.58
N GLU A 197 6.11 -23.09 -4.40
CA GLU A 197 6.44 -21.68 -4.24
C GLU A 197 5.81 -21.13 -2.94
N ILE A 198 4.56 -21.49 -2.64
CA ILE A 198 3.86 -21.09 -1.41
C ILE A 198 4.55 -21.68 -0.16
N LEU A 199 5.03 -22.93 -0.24
CA LEU A 199 5.84 -23.53 0.83
C LEU A 199 7.16 -22.77 1.05
N GLU A 200 7.81 -22.32 -0.02
CA GLU A 200 9.05 -21.54 0.04
C GLU A 200 8.82 -20.15 0.66
N LEU A 201 7.72 -19.46 0.30
CA LEU A 201 7.34 -18.18 0.91
C LEU A 201 6.96 -18.31 2.38
N LYS A 202 6.26 -19.39 2.75
CA LYS A 202 5.97 -19.70 4.16
C LYS A 202 7.24 -19.94 4.96
N ALA A 203 8.17 -20.74 4.44
CA ALA A 203 9.46 -20.99 5.10
C ALA A 203 10.28 -19.70 5.27
N LYS A 204 10.21 -18.78 4.30
CA LYS A 204 10.85 -17.47 4.39
C LYS A 204 10.27 -16.59 5.50
N CYS A 205 8.96 -16.62 5.71
CA CYS A 205 8.33 -15.94 6.86
C CYS A 205 8.72 -16.58 8.20
N GLU A 206 8.77 -17.92 8.25
CA GLU A 206 9.18 -18.67 9.44
C GLU A 206 10.65 -18.38 9.82
N GLU A 207 11.54 -18.31 8.83
CA GLU A 207 12.94 -17.92 9.04
C GLU A 207 13.03 -16.47 9.53
N ALA A 208 12.23 -15.57 8.96
CA ALA A 208 12.19 -14.17 9.36
C ALA A 208 11.70 -13.99 10.81
N LEU A 209 10.86 -14.89 11.34
CA LEU A 209 10.42 -14.82 12.74
C LEU A 209 11.50 -15.15 13.77
N SER A 210 12.64 -15.72 13.36
CA SER A 210 13.71 -16.07 14.29
C SER A 210 14.23 -14.86 15.08
N SER A 211 14.67 -15.10 16.32
CA SER A 211 15.08 -14.07 17.29
C SER A 211 16.40 -13.39 16.93
N ASP A 212 17.17 -13.95 16.00
CA ASP A 212 18.43 -13.43 15.47
C ASP A 212 18.25 -12.54 14.22
N LYS A 213 17.03 -12.39 13.69
CA LYS A 213 16.73 -11.55 12.52
C LYS A 213 16.40 -10.11 12.91
N SER A 214 16.96 -9.16 12.17
CA SER A 214 16.69 -7.72 12.35
C SER A 214 15.26 -7.35 11.90
N LEU A 215 14.79 -6.15 12.27
CA LEU A 215 13.52 -5.61 11.76
C LEU A 215 13.56 -5.43 10.24
N GLU A 216 14.71 -5.02 9.71
CA GLU A 216 14.95 -4.88 8.28
C GLU A 216 14.85 -6.22 7.57
N ASP A 217 15.44 -7.28 8.13
CA ASP A 217 15.31 -8.65 7.58
C ASP A 217 13.85 -9.11 7.58
N LYS A 218 13.10 -8.78 8.64
CA LYS A 218 11.68 -9.13 8.80
C LYS A 218 10.77 -8.36 7.84
N GLN A 219 11.01 -7.06 7.67
CA GLN A 219 10.29 -6.22 6.71
C GLN A 219 10.62 -6.59 5.27
N LYS A 220 11.89 -6.89 4.99
CA LYS A 220 12.33 -7.41 3.70
C LYS A 220 11.65 -8.74 3.39
N ALA A 221 11.61 -9.67 4.34
CA ALA A 221 10.88 -10.91 4.17
C ALA A 221 9.40 -10.67 3.90
N LEU A 222 8.73 -9.80 4.67
CA LEU A 222 7.33 -9.41 4.40
C LEU A 222 7.14 -8.82 3.00
N HIS A 223 8.04 -7.95 2.56
CA HIS A 223 7.97 -7.36 1.23
C HIS A 223 8.13 -8.42 0.13
N GLU A 224 9.13 -9.29 0.25
CA GLU A 224 9.44 -10.31 -0.75
C GLU A 224 8.42 -11.45 -0.79
N VAL A 225 7.65 -11.68 0.28
CA VAL A 225 6.54 -12.66 0.28
C VAL A 225 5.20 -12.04 -0.12
N THR A 226 5.09 -10.71 -0.05
CA THR A 226 3.93 -9.97 -0.57
C THR A 226 4.08 -9.75 -2.08
N TYR A 227 5.32 -9.57 -2.56
CA TYR A 227 5.63 -9.27 -3.96
C TYR A 227 6.78 -10.15 -4.44
N THR A 228 6.44 -11.27 -5.08
CA THR A 228 7.42 -12.13 -5.76
C THR A 228 7.65 -11.67 -7.20
N ASP A 229 8.71 -12.17 -7.85
CA ASP A 229 8.92 -11.93 -9.29
C ASP A 229 7.91 -12.72 -10.18
N ASN A 230 7.10 -13.59 -9.59
CA ASN A 230 6.09 -14.39 -10.28
C ASN A 230 4.71 -13.74 -10.14
N GLN A 231 4.30 -13.02 -11.19
CA GLN A 231 3.02 -12.31 -11.23
C GLN A 231 1.82 -13.24 -11.03
N GLU A 232 1.81 -14.42 -11.66
CA GLU A 232 0.69 -15.37 -11.54
C GLU A 232 0.54 -15.93 -10.12
N LEU A 233 1.67 -16.15 -9.44
CA LEU A 233 1.71 -16.55 -8.03
C LEU A 233 1.22 -15.43 -7.12
N ASN A 234 1.63 -14.19 -7.38
CA ASN A 234 1.16 -13.03 -6.62
C ASN A 234 -0.35 -12.87 -6.76
N ASP A 235 -0.87 -12.93 -7.99
CA ASP A 235 -2.30 -12.84 -8.28
C ASP A 235 -3.09 -13.97 -7.58
N PHE A 236 -2.52 -15.18 -7.58
CA PHE A 236 -3.10 -16.35 -6.91
C PHE A 236 -3.11 -16.23 -5.37
N LEU A 237 -1.97 -15.92 -4.77
CA LEU A 237 -1.83 -15.76 -3.32
C LEU A 237 -2.66 -14.59 -2.82
N GLN A 238 -2.70 -13.52 -3.60
CA GLN A 238 -3.57 -12.43 -3.32
C GLN A 238 -5.00 -12.88 -3.27
N LYS A 239 -5.53 -13.55 -4.31
CA LYS A 239 -6.88 -14.12 -4.30
C LYS A 239 -7.15 -15.00 -3.07
N LYS A 240 -6.16 -15.82 -2.67
CA LYS A 240 -6.30 -16.72 -1.53
C LYS A 240 -6.32 -16.01 -0.18
N ASN A 241 -5.57 -14.92 0.01
CA ASN A 241 -5.51 -14.18 1.28
C ASN A 241 -6.87 -13.62 1.74
N LEU A 242 -7.84 -13.67 0.84
CA LEU A 242 -9.15 -13.05 0.91
C LEU A 242 -10.24 -14.07 1.21
N GLU A 243 -9.92 -15.34 0.94
CA GLU A 243 -10.72 -16.49 1.31
C GLU A 243 -10.47 -16.91 2.77
N TYR A 244 -9.38 -16.43 3.39
CA TYR A 244 -8.91 -16.83 4.74
C TYR A 244 -8.86 -15.72 5.79
N ASP A 245 -9.19 -14.47 5.43
CA ASP A 245 -9.53 -13.38 6.37
C ASP A 245 -11.02 -13.46 6.79
#